data_AF-A0A538IKZ8-F1
#
_entry.id   AF-A0A538IKZ8-F1
#
_cell.length_a   1.000
_cell.length_b   1.000
_cell.length_c   1.000
_cell.angle_alpha   90.00
_cell.angle_beta   90.00
_cell.angle_gamma   90.00
#
_symmetry.space_group_name_H-M   'P 1'
#
loop_
_entity.id
_entity.type
_entity.pdbx_description
1 polymer ?
#
loop_
_entity_poly.entity_id
_entity_poly.type
_entity_poly.pdbx_seq_one_letter_code
_entity_poly.pdbx_strand_id
1 'polypeptide(L)'
;MRPRSTRWRSAHAVSACTRSSTSASSTLAWDTWSSASRSWRRASTTWRWRRRLPELRIDPLTGLRTIVASERARRPGGDWRIPEPARVDPESDPFLEGHEERTPPEVFALRPDGGPPDGPGWTVRVVPNLYPSLAAADGEPPSPVADPLAGGRGEPDLFPARPALGANEVIVNGPGPASSLLDLEPGQVEIAMDVWRERMRTHKDAAYVHLSLNEGPEAGASLPHTHAQLYALSFVPAVIARERERFTAYWDRTQGRNLLEDLLQEEVRRRERVVAIDSEAVALCPFASRVPYQLQVIPRRPRGRFEADGPLASALLHQLLGRLRTVLGRLPPLNLWVRTAPRGAEHFCWRIDLLPRLTQLAGLEMGTGVNLNVVAPERAAEQLRDAA
;
A
#
# COMPACT_ATOMS: atom_id res chain seq x y z
N MET A 1 71.98 -23.62 -10.12
CA MET A 1 72.15 -23.65 -11.58
C MET A 1 70.99 -22.89 -12.23
N ARG A 2 71.28 -21.81 -12.95
CA ARG A 2 70.40 -21.21 -13.99
C ARG A 2 70.34 -22.17 -15.20
N PRO A 3 69.32 -22.17 -16.11
CA PRO A 3 69.00 -20.97 -16.89
C PRO A 3 67.60 -20.77 -17.52
N ARG A 4 67.39 -19.49 -17.89
CA ARG A 4 66.74 -18.94 -19.11
C ARG A 4 65.21 -19.08 -19.29
N SER A 5 64.51 -18.00 -18.93
CA SER A 5 63.29 -17.55 -19.60
C SER A 5 63.63 -16.47 -20.64
N THR A 6 63.21 -16.66 -21.87
CA THR A 6 63.37 -15.73 -23.00
C THR A 6 62.20 -14.75 -23.04
N ARG A 7 62.51 -13.47 -23.29
CA ARG A 7 61.58 -12.36 -23.47
C ARG A 7 60.75 -12.49 -24.76
N TRP A 8 59.51 -12.02 -24.72
CA TRP A 8 58.93 -11.22 -25.81
C TRP A 8 58.11 -10.06 -25.24
N ARG A 9 58.36 -8.87 -25.79
CA ARG A 9 57.67 -7.61 -25.51
C ARG A 9 56.47 -7.49 -26.44
N SER A 10 55.39 -6.89 -25.96
CA SER A 10 54.57 -5.98 -26.79
C SER A 10 53.90 -4.98 -25.86
N ALA A 11 54.19 -3.71 -26.10
CA ALA A 11 53.59 -2.57 -25.45
C ALA A 11 52.33 -2.19 -26.22
N HIS A 12 51.22 -1.94 -25.52
CA HIS A 12 50.24 -0.97 -25.98
C HIS A 12 49.76 -0.13 -24.81
N ALA A 13 49.83 1.18 -25.03
CA ALA A 13 49.56 2.24 -24.10
C ALA A 13 48.10 2.21 -23.62
N VAL A 14 47.91 2.30 -22.30
CA VAL A 14 46.62 2.58 -21.70
C VAL A 14 46.36 4.07 -21.87
N SER A 15 45.52 4.42 -22.85
CA SER A 15 44.95 5.76 -22.96
C SER A 15 43.87 5.91 -21.89
N ALA A 16 44.16 6.70 -20.87
CA ALA A 16 43.20 7.14 -19.87
C ALA A 16 42.19 8.07 -20.56
N CYS A 17 41.01 7.54 -20.88
CA CYS A 17 39.86 8.33 -21.31
C CYS A 17 38.97 8.54 -20.08
N THR A 18 39.25 9.60 -19.32
CA THR A 18 38.35 10.18 -18.35
C THR A 18 37.10 10.69 -19.07
N ARG A 19 36.05 9.86 -19.13
CA ARG A 19 34.71 10.34 -19.48
C ARG A 19 33.99 10.71 -18.19
N SER A 20 33.91 12.01 -17.97
CA SER A 20 32.98 12.64 -17.04
C SER A 20 31.56 12.15 -17.35
N SER A 21 31.05 11.25 -16.53
CA SER A 21 29.62 10.92 -16.48
C SER A 21 28.90 12.04 -15.76
N THR A 22 28.54 13.10 -16.49
CA THR A 22 27.52 14.03 -16.03
C THR A 22 26.20 13.28 -16.01
N SER A 23 25.79 12.83 -14.83
CA SER A 23 24.43 12.40 -14.57
C SER A 23 23.51 13.60 -14.78
N ALA A 24 22.91 13.72 -15.96
CA ALA A 24 21.79 14.61 -16.17
C ALA A 24 20.60 14.03 -15.40
N SER A 25 20.50 14.38 -14.11
CA SER A 25 19.27 14.26 -13.36
C SER A 25 18.23 15.14 -14.08
N SER A 26 17.34 14.51 -14.85
CA SER A 26 16.17 15.18 -15.39
C SER A 26 15.25 15.53 -14.23
N THR A 27 15.56 16.64 -13.57
CA THR A 27 14.70 17.25 -12.56
C THR A 27 13.57 17.93 -13.33
N LEU A 28 12.62 17.13 -13.81
CA LEU A 28 11.42 17.63 -14.48
C LEU A 28 10.53 18.28 -13.41
N ALA A 29 10.17 19.55 -13.65
CA ALA A 29 9.57 20.44 -12.67
C ALA A 29 8.13 20.01 -12.33
N TRP A 30 7.99 19.30 -11.21
CA TRP A 30 6.72 19.03 -10.52
C TRP A 30 5.97 20.31 -10.09
N ASP A 31 6.63 21.46 -10.11
CA ASP A 31 6.14 22.73 -9.54
C ASP A 31 5.18 23.51 -10.45
N THR A 32 4.91 23.03 -11.66
CA THR A 32 4.01 23.71 -12.61
C THR A 32 2.53 23.34 -12.47
N TRP A 33 2.16 22.48 -11.51
CA TRP A 33 0.81 21.91 -11.42
C TRP A 33 -0.10 22.59 -10.37
N SER A 34 0.27 23.77 -9.86
CA SER A 34 -0.54 24.50 -8.86
C SER A 34 -1.58 25.47 -9.44
N SER A 35 -1.77 25.53 -10.77
CA SER A 35 -2.73 26.47 -11.37
C SER A 35 -3.54 25.85 -12.52
N ALA A 36 -4.46 24.95 -12.18
CA ALA A 36 -5.50 24.51 -13.12
C ALA A 36 -6.85 24.23 -12.45
N SER A 37 -7.36 25.17 -11.64
CA SER A 37 -8.80 25.28 -11.40
C SER A 37 -9.47 25.96 -12.60
N ARG A 38 -9.66 25.22 -13.71
CA ARG A 38 -10.44 25.70 -14.85
C ARG A 38 -11.55 24.72 -15.21
N SER A 39 -12.76 25.27 -15.25
CA SER A 39 -14.06 24.69 -15.60
C SER A 39 -14.00 23.38 -16.38
N TRP A 40 -14.62 22.35 -15.81
CA TRP A 40 -14.93 21.07 -16.44
C TRP A 40 -15.87 21.29 -17.64
N ARG A 41 -15.33 21.39 -18.86
CA ARG A 41 -16.16 21.30 -20.07
C ARG A 41 -16.49 19.83 -20.32
N ARG A 42 -17.77 19.50 -20.18
CA ARG A 42 -18.32 18.20 -20.56
C ARG A 42 -18.07 17.95 -22.05
N ALA A 43 -17.18 17.01 -22.37
CA ALA A 43 -17.15 16.42 -23.69
C ALA A 43 -18.35 15.48 -23.82
N SER A 44 -19.42 15.98 -24.44
CA SER A 44 -20.57 15.18 -24.87
C SER A 44 -20.10 14.09 -25.82
N THR A 45 -20.01 12.85 -25.34
CA THR A 45 -19.91 11.66 -26.21
C THR A 45 -21.22 10.90 -26.11
N THR A 46 -21.96 10.90 -27.21
CA THR A 46 -23.14 10.07 -27.43
C THR A 46 -22.71 8.60 -27.48
N TRP A 47 -22.68 7.95 -26.30
CA TRP A 47 -22.38 6.53 -26.15
C TRP A 47 -23.51 5.67 -26.73
N ARG A 48 -23.34 5.21 -27.98
CA ARG A 48 -24.21 4.19 -28.60
C ARG A 48 -24.00 2.85 -27.87
N TRP A 49 -25.11 2.20 -27.52
CA TRP A 49 -25.23 0.90 -26.84
C TRP A 49 -24.61 -0.29 -27.61
N ARG A 50 -23.29 -0.33 -27.75
CA ARG A 50 -22.58 -1.59 -27.99
C ARG A 50 -22.29 -2.23 -26.64
N ARG A 51 -22.75 -3.47 -26.42
CA ARG A 51 -22.29 -4.33 -25.32
C ARG A 51 -20.76 -4.26 -25.30
N ARG A 52 -20.18 -3.62 -24.28
CA ARG A 52 -18.73 -3.67 -24.08
C ARG A 52 -18.41 -5.12 -23.69
N LEU A 53 -17.57 -5.77 -24.50
CA LEU A 53 -17.03 -7.08 -24.15
C LEU A 53 -16.24 -6.96 -22.84
N PRO A 54 -16.22 -8.00 -21.99
CA PRO A 54 -15.32 -8.04 -20.84
C PRO A 54 -13.87 -7.82 -21.27
N GLU A 55 -13.14 -7.00 -20.52
CA GLU A 55 -11.75 -6.66 -20.80
C GLU A 55 -10.84 -7.39 -19.82
N LEU A 56 -9.79 -8.05 -20.32
CA LEU A 56 -8.70 -8.53 -19.47
C LEU A 56 -7.66 -7.43 -19.34
N ARG A 57 -7.47 -6.93 -18.12
CA ARG A 57 -6.48 -5.89 -17.81
C ARG A 57 -5.36 -6.46 -16.96
N ILE A 58 -4.15 -5.97 -17.18
CA ILE A 58 -2.95 -6.38 -16.45
C ILE A 58 -2.47 -5.19 -15.65
N ASP A 59 -2.29 -5.37 -14.35
CA ASP A 59 -1.69 -4.36 -13.49
C ASP A 59 -0.18 -4.22 -13.81
N PRO A 60 0.31 -3.05 -14.24
CA PRO A 60 1.73 -2.85 -14.50
C PRO A 60 2.60 -3.10 -13.27
N LEU A 61 2.11 -2.81 -12.07
CA LEU A 61 2.88 -2.91 -10.82
C LEU A 61 3.04 -4.36 -10.39
N THR A 62 1.94 -5.10 -10.25
CA THR A 62 1.96 -6.49 -9.74
C THR A 62 2.03 -7.56 -10.81
N GLY A 63 1.62 -7.26 -12.05
CA GLY A 63 1.44 -8.23 -13.13
C GLY A 63 0.17 -9.08 -12.99
N LEU A 64 -0.64 -8.85 -11.94
CA LEU A 64 -1.91 -9.54 -11.75
C LEU A 64 -2.91 -9.15 -12.83
N ARG A 65 -3.83 -10.07 -13.10
CA ARG A 65 -4.87 -9.92 -14.12
C ARG A 65 -6.21 -9.65 -13.48
N THR A 66 -6.98 -8.77 -14.11
CA THR A 66 -8.35 -8.46 -13.70
C THR A 66 -9.25 -8.49 -14.93
N ILE A 67 -10.33 -9.27 -14.86
CA ILE A 67 -11.43 -9.22 -15.82
C ILE A 67 -12.36 -8.09 -15.39
N VAL A 68 -12.49 -7.06 -16.23
CA VAL A 68 -13.46 -5.98 -16.06
C VAL A 68 -14.71 -6.31 -16.87
N ALA A 69 -15.82 -6.58 -16.18
CA ALA A 69 -17.05 -7.09 -16.79
C ALA A 69 -18.28 -6.31 -16.32
N SER A 70 -18.40 -5.04 -16.72
CA SER A 70 -19.44 -4.12 -16.21
C SER A 70 -20.88 -4.61 -16.38
N GLU A 71 -21.19 -5.34 -17.46
CA GLU A 71 -22.53 -5.90 -17.69
C GLU A 71 -22.93 -6.95 -16.65
N ARG A 72 -21.96 -7.59 -15.94
CA ARG A 72 -22.28 -8.55 -14.88
C ARG A 72 -22.95 -7.92 -13.67
N ALA A 73 -22.83 -6.60 -13.46
CA ALA A 73 -23.54 -5.91 -12.39
C ALA A 73 -25.08 -6.04 -12.53
N ARG A 74 -25.60 -6.26 -13.75
CA ARG A 74 -27.04 -6.38 -14.02
C ARG A 74 -27.61 -7.79 -13.83
N ARG A 75 -26.79 -8.77 -13.47
CA ARG A 75 -27.27 -10.15 -13.25
C ARG A 75 -28.22 -10.19 -12.05
N PRO A 76 -29.15 -11.16 -11.97
CA PRO A 76 -29.89 -11.41 -10.73
C PRO A 76 -28.92 -11.61 -9.54
N GLY A 77 -29.11 -10.83 -8.47
CA GLY A 77 -28.20 -10.80 -7.33
C GLY A 77 -26.86 -10.11 -7.59
N GLY A 78 -26.76 -9.26 -8.63
CA GLY A 78 -25.59 -8.45 -8.96
C GLY A 78 -25.44 -7.19 -8.13
N ASP A 79 -26.51 -6.77 -7.43
CA ASP A 79 -26.48 -5.66 -6.50
C ASP A 79 -25.66 -6.01 -5.26
N TRP A 80 -24.84 -5.07 -4.79
CA TRP A 80 -24.15 -5.18 -3.53
C TRP A 80 -24.98 -4.55 -2.41
N ARG A 81 -24.94 -5.17 -1.23
CA ARG A 81 -25.45 -4.59 0.01
C ARG A 81 -24.27 -4.19 0.87
N ILE A 82 -24.32 -2.98 1.39
CA ILE A 82 -23.31 -2.51 2.32
C ILE A 82 -23.92 -2.62 3.74
N PRO A 83 -23.31 -3.40 4.64
CA PRO A 83 -23.82 -3.66 5.99
C PRO A 83 -23.77 -2.40 6.86
N GLU A 84 -24.57 -2.37 7.93
CA GLU A 84 -24.42 -1.35 8.98
C GLU A 84 -23.02 -1.40 9.59
N PRO A 85 -22.37 -0.24 9.84
CA PRO A 85 -21.05 -0.24 10.43
C PRO A 85 -21.19 -0.76 11.86
N ALA A 86 -20.28 -1.65 12.26
CA ALA A 86 -20.19 -2.04 13.65
C ALA A 86 -19.87 -0.80 14.48
N ARG A 87 -20.56 -0.63 15.61
CA ARG A 87 -20.34 0.49 16.52
C ARG A 87 -19.36 0.07 17.61
N VAL A 88 -18.51 1.01 18.03
CA VAL A 88 -17.68 0.82 19.22
C VAL A 88 -18.61 0.78 20.43
N ASP A 89 -18.53 -0.29 21.21
CA ASP A 89 -19.28 -0.44 22.47
C ASP A 89 -18.45 0.14 23.62
N PRO A 90 -18.92 1.25 24.25
CA PRO A 90 -18.19 1.90 25.32
C PRO A 90 -17.89 1.03 26.53
N GLU A 91 -18.63 -0.05 26.76
CA GLU A 91 -18.43 -0.90 27.94
C GLU A 91 -17.38 -1.99 27.70
N SER A 92 -17.30 -2.52 26.48
CA SER A 92 -16.48 -3.69 26.14
C SER A 92 -15.24 -3.39 25.30
N ASP A 93 -15.19 -2.25 24.62
CA ASP A 93 -14.08 -1.92 23.72
C ASP A 93 -12.76 -1.69 24.49
N PRO A 94 -11.70 -2.48 24.26
CA PRO A 94 -10.42 -2.35 24.99
C PRO A 94 -9.56 -1.18 24.50
N PHE A 95 -9.92 -0.54 23.40
CA PHE A 95 -9.12 0.51 22.75
C PHE A 95 -9.57 1.92 23.11
N LEU A 96 -10.72 2.06 23.77
CA LEU A 96 -11.14 3.34 24.34
C LEU A 96 -10.17 3.84 25.41
N GLU A 97 -10.06 5.16 25.48
CA GLU A 97 -9.39 5.82 26.59
C GLU A 97 -10.08 5.49 27.92
N GLY A 98 -9.29 5.21 28.96
CA GLY A 98 -9.76 4.75 30.25
C GLY A 98 -9.84 3.23 30.38
N HIS A 99 -9.58 2.48 29.30
CA HIS A 99 -9.50 1.02 29.26
C HIS A 99 -8.08 0.50 28.98
N GLU A 100 -7.05 1.30 29.26
CA GLU A 100 -5.64 0.96 29.03
C GLU A 100 -5.25 -0.39 29.65
N GLU A 101 -5.85 -0.73 30.80
CA GLU A 101 -5.62 -1.99 31.53
C GLU A 101 -6.08 -3.25 30.78
N ARG A 102 -6.88 -3.08 29.72
CA ARG A 102 -7.41 -4.17 28.88
C ARG A 102 -6.53 -4.49 27.67
N THR A 103 -5.44 -3.74 27.51
CA THR A 103 -4.44 -3.97 26.47
C THR A 103 -3.10 -4.36 27.09
N PRO A 104 -2.19 -5.02 26.34
CA PRO A 104 -0.80 -5.14 26.77
C PRO A 104 -0.17 -3.75 27.00
N PRO A 105 0.88 -3.64 27.83
CA PRO A 105 1.56 -2.37 28.07
C PRO A 105 1.97 -1.69 26.77
N GLU A 106 1.75 -0.39 26.70
CA GLU A 106 2.06 0.39 25.52
C GLU A 106 3.56 0.37 25.19
N VAL A 107 3.86 0.29 23.90
CA VAL A 107 5.23 0.46 23.37
C VAL A 107 5.46 1.89 22.87
N PHE A 108 4.39 2.63 22.63
CA PHE A 108 4.40 4.03 22.25
C PHE A 108 3.01 4.64 22.47
N ALA A 109 2.96 5.90 22.89
CA ALA A 109 1.74 6.69 22.87
C ALA A 109 2.07 8.16 22.68
N LEU A 110 1.31 8.83 21.82
CA LEU A 110 1.43 10.27 21.63
C LEU A 110 0.52 10.98 22.62
N ARG A 111 1.10 11.67 23.61
CA ARG A 111 0.40 12.46 24.61
C ARG A 111 0.84 13.92 24.55
N PRO A 112 0.05 14.83 23.93
CA PRO A 112 0.43 16.24 23.81
C PRO A 112 0.74 16.93 25.15
N ASP A 113 -0.06 16.62 26.17
CA ASP A 113 0.06 17.22 27.51
C ASP A 113 0.91 16.36 28.49
N GLY A 114 1.56 15.32 27.98
CA GLY A 114 2.22 14.30 28.79
C GLY A 114 1.22 13.39 29.52
N GLY A 115 1.71 12.66 30.52
CA GLY A 115 0.92 11.69 31.29
C GLY A 115 1.70 10.42 31.59
N PRO A 116 1.24 9.59 32.55
CA PRO A 116 1.86 8.31 32.82
C PRO A 116 1.65 7.33 31.64
N PRO A 117 2.58 6.39 31.42
CA PRO A 117 2.34 5.24 30.53
C PRO A 117 1.09 4.47 30.96
N ASP A 118 0.43 3.83 29.99
CA ASP A 118 -0.79 3.05 30.21
C ASP A 118 -1.90 3.84 30.95
N GLY A 119 -1.94 5.16 30.71
CA GLY A 119 -2.97 6.07 31.21
C GLY A 119 -3.56 6.96 30.12
N PRO A 120 -4.59 7.76 30.47
CA PRO A 120 -5.30 8.63 29.54
C PRO A 120 -4.44 9.80 29.03
N GLY A 121 -5.01 10.64 28.17
CA GLY A 121 -4.38 11.82 27.57
C GLY A 121 -3.67 11.54 26.24
N TRP A 122 -3.88 10.36 25.65
CA TRP A 122 -3.25 9.97 24.39
C TRP A 122 -4.14 10.30 23.19
N THR A 123 -3.51 10.69 22.08
CA THR A 123 -4.20 10.88 20.79
C THR A 123 -4.08 9.66 19.89
N VAL A 124 -2.95 8.93 20.00
CA VAL A 124 -2.71 7.65 19.35
C VAL A 124 -1.93 6.75 20.32
N ARG A 125 -2.34 5.50 20.47
CA ARG A 125 -1.71 4.52 21.37
C ARG A 125 -1.29 3.28 20.60
N VAL A 126 -0.11 2.76 20.91
CA VAL A 126 0.48 1.58 20.25
C VAL A 126 0.80 0.54 21.30
N VAL A 127 0.25 -0.65 21.10
CA VAL A 127 0.43 -1.79 21.99
C VAL A 127 0.89 -3.00 21.18
N PRO A 128 1.65 -3.94 21.78
CA PRO A 128 1.81 -5.27 21.22
C PRO A 128 0.43 -5.90 20.98
N ASN A 129 0.29 -6.67 19.90
CA ASN A 129 -0.92 -7.44 19.71
C ASN A 129 -1.02 -8.50 20.82
N LEU A 130 -2.13 -8.55 21.55
CA LEU A 130 -2.38 -9.52 22.62
C LEU A 130 -2.37 -10.97 22.10
N TYR A 131 -2.74 -11.17 20.83
CA TYR A 131 -2.75 -12.45 20.14
C TYR A 131 -1.82 -12.38 18.92
N PRO A 132 -0.50 -12.29 19.11
CA PRO A 132 0.43 -12.02 18.01
C PRO A 132 0.57 -13.23 17.09
N SER A 133 0.60 -12.97 15.78
CA SER A 133 0.85 -14.02 14.77
C SER A 133 2.34 -14.36 14.59
N LEU A 134 3.23 -13.60 15.25
CA LEU A 134 4.68 -13.69 15.13
C LEU A 134 5.30 -13.69 16.52
N ALA A 135 6.30 -14.55 16.73
CA ALA A 135 7.07 -14.54 17.96
C ALA A 135 8.19 -13.49 17.88
N ALA A 136 8.47 -12.82 18.99
CA ALA A 136 9.67 -11.99 19.10
C ALA A 136 10.92 -12.83 18.84
N ALA A 137 11.89 -12.26 18.13
CA ALA A 137 13.17 -12.91 17.92
C ALA A 137 14.06 -12.67 19.14
N ASP A 138 14.42 -13.74 19.87
CA ASP A 138 15.51 -13.69 20.83
C ASP A 138 16.84 -13.91 20.08
N GLY A 139 17.67 -12.86 19.96
CA GLY A 139 19.01 -12.97 19.39
C GLY A 139 19.16 -12.54 17.92
N GLU A 140 20.10 -13.18 17.21
CA GLU A 140 20.52 -12.76 15.86
C GLU A 140 19.38 -12.96 14.84
N PRO A 141 19.12 -11.98 13.94
CA PRO A 141 18.05 -12.09 12.95
C PRO A 141 18.26 -13.34 12.08
N PRO A 142 17.19 -14.10 11.78
CA PRO A 142 17.32 -15.29 10.97
C PRO A 142 17.94 -14.97 9.61
N SER A 143 18.89 -15.81 9.18
CA SER A 143 19.52 -15.71 7.86
C SER A 143 18.46 -15.63 6.75
N PRO A 144 18.67 -14.81 5.71
CA PRO A 144 17.71 -14.67 4.61
C PRO A 144 17.30 -16.03 4.05
N VAL A 145 16.01 -16.14 3.74
CA VAL A 145 15.38 -17.37 3.26
C VAL A 145 16.03 -17.79 1.94
N ALA A 146 16.96 -18.75 1.98
CA ALA A 146 17.38 -19.50 0.81
C ALA A 146 16.16 -20.26 0.25
N ASP A 147 16.11 -20.42 -1.07
CA ASP A 147 15.11 -21.27 -1.72
C ASP A 147 15.11 -22.65 -1.03
N PRO A 148 13.98 -23.07 -0.41
CA PRO A 148 13.93 -24.34 0.29
C PRO A 148 14.24 -25.53 -0.62
N LEU A 149 13.96 -25.41 -1.92
CA LEU A 149 14.30 -26.43 -2.91
C LEU A 149 15.78 -26.39 -3.33
N ALA A 150 16.51 -25.33 -2.98
CA ALA A 150 17.96 -25.25 -3.13
C ALA A 150 18.72 -25.81 -1.91
N GLY A 151 18.01 -26.12 -0.82
CA GLY A 151 18.57 -26.76 0.37
C GLY A 151 18.59 -28.29 0.25
N GLY A 152 19.67 -28.91 0.75
CA GLY A 152 19.76 -30.38 0.86
C GLY A 152 21.18 -30.92 0.70
N ARG A 153 21.49 -32.05 1.36
CA ARG A 153 22.69 -32.85 1.07
C ARG A 153 22.46 -33.72 -0.17
N GLY A 154 22.08 -33.10 -1.29
CA GLY A 154 21.79 -33.79 -2.55
C GLY A 154 20.33 -34.18 -2.80
N GLU A 155 19.42 -33.94 -1.85
CA GLU A 155 17.96 -34.16 -2.00
C GLU A 155 17.19 -32.89 -1.56
N PRO A 156 16.18 -32.41 -2.32
CA PRO A 156 15.40 -31.22 -1.98
C PRO A 156 14.62 -31.36 -0.67
N ASP A 157 14.62 -30.32 0.17
CA ASP A 157 13.70 -30.23 1.30
C ASP A 157 12.31 -29.75 0.83
N LEU A 158 11.36 -30.68 0.73
CA LEU A 158 9.99 -30.41 0.28
C LEU A 158 9.06 -29.88 1.39
N PHE A 159 9.46 -29.97 2.66
CA PHE A 159 8.61 -29.62 3.81
C PHE A 159 9.35 -28.75 4.85
N PRO A 160 9.95 -27.62 4.43
CA PRO A 160 10.65 -26.73 5.35
C PRO A 160 9.66 -26.13 6.36
N ALA A 161 9.97 -26.24 7.66
CA ALA A 161 9.24 -25.58 8.73
C ALA A 161 10.21 -24.81 9.64
N ARG A 162 9.88 -23.57 9.99
CA ARG A 162 10.70 -22.68 10.84
C ARG A 162 9.80 -21.80 11.71
N PRO A 163 10.27 -21.34 12.87
CA PRO A 163 9.54 -20.36 13.68
C PRO A 163 9.22 -19.10 12.87
N ALA A 164 7.98 -18.60 13.02
CA ALA A 164 7.56 -17.33 12.43
C ALA A 164 8.00 -16.18 13.34
N LEU A 165 9.18 -15.62 13.06
CA LEU A 165 9.78 -14.55 13.86
C LEU A 165 9.44 -13.17 13.30
N GLY A 166 9.18 -12.22 14.19
CA GLY A 166 8.87 -10.83 13.84
C GLY A 166 8.24 -10.05 15.00
N ALA A 167 7.49 -9.00 14.66
CA ALA A 167 6.68 -8.25 15.63
C ALA A 167 5.28 -8.00 15.08
N ASN A 168 4.30 -7.95 15.98
CA ASN A 168 2.91 -7.63 15.66
C ASN A 168 2.43 -6.55 16.63
N GLU A 169 2.18 -5.35 16.12
CA GLU A 169 1.67 -4.21 16.89
C GLU A 169 0.24 -3.85 16.45
N VAL A 170 -0.52 -3.28 17.37
CA VAL A 170 -1.79 -2.61 17.13
C VAL A 170 -1.60 -1.13 17.40
N ILE A 171 -2.00 -0.29 16.45
CA ILE A 171 -1.97 1.17 16.53
C ILE A 171 -3.42 1.65 16.58
N VAL A 172 -3.87 2.11 17.74
CA VAL A 172 -5.20 2.66 17.97
C VAL A 172 -5.22 4.10 17.49
N ASN A 173 -6.02 4.41 16.47
CA ASN A 173 -5.92 5.67 15.72
C ASN A 173 -6.55 6.88 16.43
N GLY A 174 -7.28 6.68 17.54
CA GLY A 174 -7.89 7.74 18.33
C GLY A 174 -8.43 7.25 19.68
N PRO A 175 -8.61 8.14 20.68
CA PRO A 175 -9.11 7.75 22.01
C PRO A 175 -10.62 7.53 22.08
N GLY A 176 -11.36 8.14 21.15
CA GLY A 176 -12.82 8.10 21.11
C GLY A 176 -13.39 6.88 20.36
N PRO A 177 -14.72 6.67 20.42
CA PRO A 177 -15.41 5.54 19.80
C PRO A 177 -15.55 5.67 18.27
N ALA A 178 -14.42 5.80 17.56
CA ALA A 178 -14.38 5.90 16.10
C ALA A 178 -14.34 4.51 15.47
N SER A 179 -15.24 4.22 14.54
CA SER A 179 -15.30 2.94 13.82
C SER A 179 -14.53 2.94 12.50
N SER A 180 -14.21 4.14 12.02
CA SER A 180 -13.44 4.36 10.79
C SER A 180 -12.51 5.56 10.91
N LEU A 181 -11.44 5.58 10.11
CA LEU A 181 -10.65 6.80 9.87
C LEU A 181 -11.50 7.98 9.38
N LEU A 182 -12.64 7.73 8.73
CA LEU A 182 -13.56 8.80 8.32
C LEU A 182 -14.27 9.47 9.51
N ASP A 183 -14.41 8.76 10.64
CA ASP A 183 -15.03 9.29 11.86
C ASP A 183 -14.08 10.20 12.64
N LEU A 184 -12.78 10.16 12.32
CA LEU A 184 -11.76 11.05 12.87
C LEU A 184 -11.73 12.37 12.10
N GLU A 185 -11.39 13.46 12.79
CA GLU A 185 -11.12 14.73 12.14
C GLU A 185 -9.86 14.64 11.26
N PRO A 186 -9.73 15.41 10.17
CA PRO A 186 -8.59 15.32 9.25
C PRO A 186 -7.22 15.41 9.94
N GLY A 187 -7.09 16.28 10.94
CA GLY A 187 -5.85 16.42 11.72
C GLY A 187 -5.56 15.21 12.61
N GLN A 188 -6.58 14.51 13.09
CA GLN A 188 -6.39 13.25 13.84
C GLN A 188 -5.92 12.13 12.92
N VAL A 189 -6.41 12.07 11.67
CA VAL A 189 -5.90 11.13 10.67
C VAL A 189 -4.44 11.40 10.33
N GLU A 190 -4.07 12.68 10.18
CA GLU A 190 -2.66 13.06 9.98
C GLU A 190 -1.77 12.59 11.12
N ILE A 191 -2.17 12.87 12.37
CA ILE A 191 -1.45 12.40 13.56
C ILE A 191 -1.34 10.88 13.61
N ALA A 192 -2.43 10.14 13.33
CA ALA A 192 -2.42 8.68 13.28
C ALA A 192 -1.43 8.15 12.24
N MET A 193 -1.44 8.73 11.03
CA MET A 193 -0.55 8.33 9.95
C MET A 193 0.92 8.69 10.21
N ASP A 194 1.21 9.77 10.93
CA ASP A 194 2.57 10.05 11.39
C ASP A 194 3.05 9.03 12.41
N VAL A 195 2.18 8.60 13.33
CA VAL A 195 2.52 7.51 14.26
C VAL A 195 2.69 6.19 13.51
N TRP A 196 1.89 5.90 12.48
CA TRP A 196 2.11 4.75 11.60
C TRP A 196 3.52 4.77 11.01
N ARG A 197 3.94 5.91 10.44
CA ARG A 197 5.28 6.11 9.90
C ARG A 197 6.35 5.89 10.98
N GLU A 198 6.16 6.45 12.16
CA GLU A 198 7.12 6.33 13.26
C GLU A 198 7.27 4.88 13.73
N ARG A 199 6.16 4.15 13.88
CA ARG A 199 6.20 2.72 14.21
C ARG A 199 6.84 1.89 13.11
N MET A 200 6.61 2.23 11.84
CA MET A 200 7.31 1.55 10.75
C MET A 200 8.83 1.75 10.80
N ARG A 201 9.33 2.92 11.25
CA ARG A 201 10.76 3.21 11.40
C ARG A 201 11.44 2.37 12.48
N THR A 202 10.75 2.06 13.58
CA THR A 202 11.34 1.26 14.67
C THR A 202 11.67 -0.17 14.24
N HIS A 203 11.07 -0.64 13.14
CA HIS A 203 11.28 -1.98 12.58
C HIS A 203 12.19 -2.00 11.34
N LYS A 204 13.18 -1.08 11.26
CA LYS A 204 14.17 -1.02 10.15
C LYS A 204 14.92 -2.34 9.89
N ASP A 205 15.02 -3.17 10.92
CA ASP A 205 15.72 -4.45 10.88
C ASP A 205 14.83 -5.61 10.37
N ALA A 206 13.57 -5.36 10.04
CA ALA A 206 12.70 -6.29 9.32
C ALA A 206 13.07 -6.42 7.83
N ALA A 207 12.77 -7.58 7.22
CA ALA A 207 12.86 -7.76 5.77
C ALA A 207 11.71 -7.03 5.05
N TYR A 208 10.53 -6.97 5.68
CA TYR A 208 9.40 -6.21 5.20
C TYR A 208 8.54 -5.74 6.38
N VAL A 209 8.11 -4.47 6.35
CA VAL A 209 7.13 -3.94 7.30
C VAL A 209 5.80 -3.79 6.56
N HIS A 210 4.76 -4.45 7.07
CA HIS A 210 3.41 -4.38 6.53
C HIS A 210 2.49 -3.67 7.51
N LEU A 211 2.04 -2.48 7.13
CA LEU A 211 1.00 -1.75 7.86
C LEU A 211 -0.32 -1.85 7.11
N SER A 212 -1.36 -2.28 7.82
CA SER A 212 -2.69 -2.50 7.27
C SER A 212 -3.76 -2.06 8.26
N LEU A 213 -4.95 -1.77 7.76
CA LEU A 213 -6.13 -1.42 8.53
C LEU A 213 -7.32 -2.14 7.90
N ASN A 214 -8.14 -2.73 8.76
CA ASN A 214 -9.36 -3.44 8.38
C ASN A 214 -10.50 -2.77 9.12
N GLU A 215 -11.47 -2.24 8.37
CA GLU A 215 -12.67 -1.62 8.95
C GLU A 215 -13.89 -2.42 8.51
N GLY A 216 -14.67 -2.88 9.50
CA GLY A 216 -15.84 -3.72 9.30
C GLY A 216 -15.55 -5.23 9.26
N PRO A 217 -16.48 -6.08 9.74
CA PRO A 217 -16.28 -7.54 9.80
C PRO A 217 -15.98 -8.20 8.45
N GLU A 218 -16.58 -7.74 7.35
CA GLU A 218 -16.37 -8.27 6.00
C GLU A 218 -14.98 -7.95 5.42
N ALA A 219 -14.26 -7.01 6.04
CA ALA A 219 -12.85 -6.72 5.79
C ALA A 219 -11.91 -7.48 6.75
N GLY A 220 -12.45 -8.23 7.71
CA GLY A 220 -11.68 -8.99 8.69
C GLY A 220 -11.36 -8.22 9.98
N ALA A 221 -12.06 -7.13 10.27
CA ALA A 221 -11.95 -6.46 11.56
C ALA A 221 -12.63 -7.30 12.66
N SER A 222 -11.90 -7.60 13.73
CA SER A 222 -12.46 -8.28 14.92
C SER A 222 -13.01 -7.30 15.95
N LEU A 223 -12.54 -6.06 15.95
CA LEU A 223 -13.00 -4.97 16.81
C LEU A 223 -13.48 -3.80 15.95
N PRO A 224 -14.57 -3.11 16.33
CA PRO A 224 -15.09 -1.98 15.57
C PRO A 224 -14.18 -0.75 15.61
N HIS A 225 -13.46 -0.53 16.73
CA HIS A 225 -12.62 0.65 16.92
C HIS A 225 -11.53 0.72 15.85
N THR A 226 -11.42 1.84 15.14
CA THR A 226 -10.44 2.02 14.07
C THR A 226 -9.00 1.88 14.58
N HIS A 227 -8.30 0.88 14.07
CA HIS A 227 -6.91 0.60 14.41
C HIS A 227 -6.16 0.08 13.19
N ALA A 228 -4.88 0.43 13.09
CA ALA A 228 -3.96 -0.22 12.18
C ALA A 228 -3.26 -1.40 12.88
N GLN A 229 -2.85 -2.38 12.10
CA GLN A 229 -1.96 -3.45 12.51
C GLN A 229 -0.66 -3.35 11.75
N LEU A 230 0.45 -3.46 12.47
CA LEU A 230 1.79 -3.46 11.91
C LEU A 230 2.43 -4.83 12.13
N TYR A 231 2.95 -5.39 11.04
CA TYR A 231 3.71 -6.63 11.02
C TYR A 231 5.14 -6.35 10.57
N ALA A 232 6.12 -6.65 11.42
CA ALA A 232 7.52 -6.64 11.08
C ALA A 232 7.95 -8.07 10.71
N LEU A 233 8.11 -8.36 9.41
CA LEU A 233 8.37 -9.70 8.90
C LEU A 233 9.88 -9.95 8.71
N SER A 234 10.33 -11.14 9.10
CA SER A 234 11.70 -11.63 8.85
C SER A 234 11.95 -12.08 7.40
N PHE A 235 10.92 -12.09 6.55
CA PHE A 235 11.00 -12.42 5.13
C PHE A 235 10.22 -11.41 4.28
N VAL A 236 10.54 -11.35 2.98
CA VAL A 236 9.77 -10.56 2.00
C VAL A 236 8.65 -11.42 1.45
N PRO A 237 7.36 -11.04 1.58
CA PRO A 237 6.26 -11.82 1.02
C PRO A 237 6.38 -11.98 -0.50
N ALA A 238 5.99 -13.14 -1.03
CA ALA A 238 6.18 -13.48 -2.44
C ALA A 238 5.58 -12.45 -3.42
N VAL A 239 4.40 -11.91 -3.10
CA VAL A 239 3.76 -10.87 -3.92
C VAL A 239 4.57 -9.56 -3.96
N ILE A 240 5.26 -9.24 -2.86
CA ILE A 240 6.13 -8.06 -2.75
C ILE A 240 7.45 -8.29 -3.46
N ALA A 241 8.02 -9.49 -3.33
CA ALA A 241 9.21 -9.87 -4.07
C ALA A 241 8.98 -9.79 -5.59
N ARG A 242 7.83 -10.29 -6.06
CA ARG A 242 7.43 -10.20 -7.47
C ARG A 242 7.25 -8.76 -7.93
N GLU A 243 6.62 -7.91 -7.13
CA GLU A 243 6.46 -6.50 -7.45
C GLU A 243 7.84 -5.80 -7.52
N ARG A 244 8.74 -6.07 -6.56
CA ARG A 244 10.13 -5.59 -6.60
C ARG A 244 10.84 -5.98 -7.89
N GLU A 245 10.75 -7.24 -8.32
CA GLU A 245 11.33 -7.70 -9.59
C GLU A 245 10.82 -6.89 -10.79
N ARG A 246 9.55 -6.49 -10.79
CA ARG A 246 8.97 -5.70 -11.88
C ARG A 246 9.50 -4.27 -11.91
N PHE A 247 9.68 -3.64 -10.74
CA PHE A 247 10.35 -2.34 -10.64
C PHE A 247 11.79 -2.42 -11.15
N THR A 248 12.57 -3.41 -10.70
CA THR A 248 13.96 -3.62 -11.16
C THR A 248 14.02 -3.88 -12.67
N ALA A 249 13.21 -4.81 -13.17
CA ALA A 249 13.22 -5.14 -14.60
C ALA A 249 12.73 -3.98 -15.48
N TYR A 250 11.91 -3.07 -14.96
CA TYR A 250 11.52 -1.85 -15.68
C TYR A 250 12.65 -0.83 -15.70
N TRP A 251 13.30 -0.61 -14.55
CA TRP A 251 14.48 0.25 -14.44
C TRP A 251 15.58 -0.15 -15.43
N ASP A 252 15.94 -1.44 -15.45
CA ASP A 252 16.98 -1.97 -16.34
C ASP A 252 16.61 -1.79 -17.82
N ARG A 253 15.36 -2.11 -18.18
CA ARG A 253 14.86 -2.01 -19.57
C ARG A 253 14.76 -0.59 -20.08
N THR A 254 14.49 0.36 -19.19
CA THR A 254 14.35 1.78 -19.53
C THR A 254 15.62 2.59 -19.28
N GLN A 255 16.68 1.93 -18.81
CA GLN A 255 17.96 2.55 -18.46
C GLN A 255 17.82 3.69 -17.45
N GLY A 256 17.00 3.49 -16.41
CA GLY A 256 16.91 4.41 -15.28
C GLY A 256 15.58 5.12 -15.05
N ARG A 257 14.48 4.70 -15.71
CA ARG A 257 13.16 5.25 -15.38
C ARG A 257 12.47 4.45 -14.29
N ASN A 258 11.64 5.12 -13.49
CA ASN A 258 10.87 4.48 -12.43
C ASN A 258 9.48 4.05 -12.91
N LEU A 259 9.10 2.80 -12.63
CA LEU A 259 7.82 2.23 -13.06
C LEU A 259 6.59 2.98 -12.53
N LEU A 260 6.58 3.33 -11.24
CA LEU A 260 5.43 4.02 -10.64
C LEU A 260 5.36 5.47 -11.10
N GLU A 261 6.50 6.12 -11.26
CA GLU A 261 6.57 7.50 -11.76
C GLU A 261 6.02 7.61 -13.18
N ASP A 262 6.47 6.75 -14.10
CA ASP A 262 5.96 6.75 -15.47
C ASP A 262 4.49 6.38 -15.55
N LEU A 263 4.04 5.41 -14.73
CA LEU A 263 2.63 5.05 -14.62
C LEU A 263 1.78 6.23 -14.14
N LEU A 264 2.25 6.93 -13.10
CA LEU A 264 1.55 8.08 -12.55
C LEU A 264 1.47 9.23 -13.55
N GLN A 265 2.57 9.54 -14.24
CA GLN A 265 2.60 10.54 -15.31
C GLN A 265 1.59 10.22 -16.41
N GLU A 266 1.50 8.95 -16.83
CA GLU A 266 0.55 8.51 -17.85
C GLU A 266 -0.90 8.59 -17.37
N GLU A 267 -1.19 8.21 -16.12
CA GLU A 267 -2.53 8.33 -15.52
C GLU A 267 -2.97 9.79 -15.44
N VAL A 268 -2.08 10.70 -15.03
CA VAL A 268 -2.36 12.14 -15.01
C VAL A 268 -2.54 12.71 -16.42
N ARG A 269 -1.75 12.25 -17.39
CA ARG A 269 -1.90 12.67 -18.79
C ARG A 269 -3.26 12.28 -19.36
N ARG A 270 -3.73 11.06 -19.06
CA ARG A 270 -5.03 10.55 -19.54
C ARG A 270 -6.22 11.10 -18.76
N ARG A 271 -6.08 11.38 -17.46
CA ARG A 271 -7.11 11.91 -16.54
C ARG A 271 -8.35 11.05 -16.32
N GLU A 272 -8.52 9.95 -17.05
CA GLU A 272 -9.71 9.10 -17.00
C GLU A 272 -9.94 8.50 -15.60
N ARG A 273 -8.87 8.11 -14.92
CA ARG A 273 -8.89 7.36 -13.65
C ARG A 273 -8.42 8.14 -12.43
N VAL A 274 -7.93 9.37 -12.61
CA VAL A 274 -7.54 10.25 -11.50
C VAL A 274 -8.78 10.72 -10.76
N VAL A 275 -8.84 10.53 -9.45
CA VAL A 275 -9.96 10.97 -8.60
C VAL A 275 -9.73 12.35 -8.01
N ALA A 276 -8.54 12.60 -7.48
CA ALA A 276 -8.19 13.89 -6.89
C ALA A 276 -6.67 14.05 -6.88
N ILE A 277 -6.21 15.30 -6.84
CA ILE A 277 -4.78 15.66 -6.72
C ILE A 277 -4.71 16.80 -5.71
N ASP A 278 -3.80 16.72 -4.77
CA ASP A 278 -3.47 17.82 -3.84
C ASP A 278 -1.97 18.19 -3.94
N SER A 279 -1.46 18.91 -2.93
CA SER A 279 -0.04 19.29 -2.88
C SER A 279 0.90 18.09 -2.69
N GLU A 280 0.44 17.01 -2.06
CA GLU A 280 1.26 15.89 -1.61
C GLU A 280 1.18 14.67 -2.52
N ALA A 281 -0.02 14.37 -3.02
CA ALA A 281 -0.34 13.08 -3.62
C ALA A 281 -1.38 13.17 -4.75
N VAL A 282 -1.49 12.06 -5.46
CA VAL A 282 -2.50 11.79 -6.49
C VAL A 282 -3.30 10.57 -6.04
N ALA A 283 -4.62 10.72 -6.09
CA ALA A 283 -5.57 9.64 -5.89
C ALA A 283 -6.11 9.16 -7.23
N LEU A 284 -6.16 7.84 -7.45
CA LEU A 284 -6.68 7.27 -8.69
C LEU A 284 -7.35 5.90 -8.47
N CYS A 285 -8.21 5.50 -9.41
CA CYS A 285 -8.69 4.11 -9.52
C CYS A 285 -7.75 3.34 -10.47
N PRO A 286 -7.00 2.32 -10.03
CA PRO A 286 -6.00 1.65 -10.86
C PRO A 286 -6.57 1.06 -12.16
N PHE A 287 -5.82 1.13 -13.27
CA PHE A 287 -6.26 0.61 -14.57
C PHE A 287 -6.78 -0.84 -14.52
N ALA A 288 -6.14 -1.70 -13.73
CA ALA A 288 -6.53 -3.09 -13.51
C ALA A 288 -7.12 -3.32 -12.10
N SER A 289 -7.93 -2.37 -11.61
CA SER A 289 -8.61 -2.43 -10.31
C SER A 289 -9.22 -3.81 -10.04
N ARG A 290 -8.83 -4.42 -8.93
CA ARG A 290 -9.16 -5.78 -8.49
C ARG A 290 -10.60 -5.89 -7.98
N VAL A 291 -11.08 -4.83 -7.35
CA VAL A 291 -12.43 -4.74 -6.78
C VAL A 291 -13.12 -3.44 -7.20
N PRO A 292 -14.46 -3.37 -7.19
CA PRO A 292 -15.18 -2.13 -7.42
C PRO A 292 -14.71 -1.01 -6.50
N TYR A 293 -14.50 0.18 -7.06
CA TYR A 293 -14.02 1.37 -6.34
C TYR A 293 -12.69 1.20 -5.59
N GLN A 294 -11.81 0.29 -6.07
CA GLN A 294 -10.42 0.27 -5.59
C GLN A 294 -9.76 1.64 -5.83
N LEU A 295 -9.06 2.15 -4.82
CA LEU A 295 -8.32 3.40 -4.87
C LEU A 295 -6.84 3.19 -4.55
N GLN A 296 -6.01 4.06 -5.11
CA GLN A 296 -4.60 4.21 -4.77
C GLN A 296 -4.30 5.67 -4.45
N VAL A 297 -3.53 5.89 -3.39
CA VAL A 297 -2.93 7.19 -3.05
C VAL A 297 -1.43 7.07 -3.26
N ILE A 298 -0.89 7.89 -4.16
CA ILE A 298 0.51 7.84 -4.59
C ILE A 298 1.12 9.22 -4.35
N PRO A 299 2.28 9.35 -3.68
CA PRO A 299 2.94 10.63 -3.53
C PRO A 299 3.27 11.22 -4.91
N ARG A 300 3.07 12.53 -5.08
CA ARG A 300 3.31 13.21 -6.38
C ARG A 300 4.74 13.02 -6.87
N ARG A 301 5.69 12.98 -5.94
CA ARG A 301 7.08 12.58 -6.20
C ARG A 301 7.26 11.19 -5.59
N PRO A 302 7.19 10.11 -6.40
CA PRO A 302 7.38 8.75 -5.91
C PRO A 302 8.66 8.58 -5.09
N ARG A 303 8.53 7.95 -3.92
CA ARG A 303 9.64 7.66 -2.99
C ARG A 303 9.59 6.19 -2.63
N GLY A 304 10.74 5.60 -2.28
CA GLY A 304 10.80 4.18 -1.94
C GLY A 304 10.01 3.79 -0.70
N ARG A 305 10.07 4.62 0.33
CA ARG A 305 9.65 4.25 1.69
C ARG A 305 8.61 5.22 2.22
N PHE A 306 7.50 4.69 2.73
CA PHE A 306 6.48 5.50 3.44
C PHE A 306 7.04 6.02 4.76
N GLU A 307 7.86 5.20 5.42
CA GLU A 307 8.53 5.50 6.67
C GLU A 307 9.68 6.53 6.53
N ALA A 308 9.99 6.99 5.32
CA ALA A 308 10.93 8.11 5.12
C ALA A 308 10.20 9.46 5.25
N ASP A 309 10.95 10.53 5.57
CA ASP A 309 10.38 11.88 5.61
C ASP A 309 9.76 12.27 4.25
N GLY A 310 8.61 12.93 4.30
CA GLY A 310 7.87 13.34 3.11
C GLY A 310 6.35 13.33 3.31
N PRO A 311 5.58 13.29 2.22
CA PRO A 311 4.12 13.37 2.28
C PRO A 311 3.51 12.17 3.00
N LEU A 312 2.44 12.40 3.75
CA LEU A 312 1.58 11.34 4.30
C LEU A 312 0.37 11.10 3.40
N ALA A 313 -0.10 12.14 2.71
CA ALA A 313 -1.35 12.16 1.98
C ALA A 313 -2.60 11.87 2.84
N SER A 314 -2.56 12.25 4.12
CA SER A 314 -3.63 12.04 5.10
C SER A 314 -4.92 12.78 4.74
N ALA A 315 -4.80 14.06 4.37
CA ALA A 315 -5.94 14.87 3.95
C ALA A 315 -6.64 14.29 2.71
N LEU A 316 -5.86 13.90 1.70
CA LEU A 316 -6.38 13.24 0.50
C LEU A 316 -7.03 11.90 0.82
N LEU A 317 -6.42 11.11 1.70
CA LEU A 317 -6.97 9.84 2.15
C LEU A 317 -8.34 10.03 2.81
N HIS A 318 -8.46 10.96 3.76
CA HIS A 318 -9.72 11.27 4.44
C HIS A 318 -10.79 11.74 3.46
N GLN A 319 -10.43 12.63 2.53
CA GLN A 319 -11.32 13.09 1.47
C GLN A 319 -11.85 11.92 0.60
N LEU A 320 -11.02 10.93 0.28
CA LEU A 320 -11.43 9.77 -0.50
C LEU A 320 -12.44 8.89 0.23
N LEU A 321 -12.26 8.69 1.54
CA LEU A 321 -13.24 7.97 2.37
C LEU A 321 -14.59 8.72 2.37
N GLY A 322 -14.56 10.05 2.45
CA GLY A 322 -15.76 10.89 2.31
C GLY A 322 -16.45 10.72 0.97
N ARG A 323 -15.70 10.74 -0.14
CA ARG A 323 -16.22 10.50 -1.50
C ARG A 323 -16.82 9.11 -1.65
N LEU A 324 -16.17 8.08 -1.10
CA LEU A 324 -16.70 6.71 -1.09
C LEU A 324 -18.05 6.65 -0.36
N ARG A 325 -18.14 7.24 0.83
CA ARG A 325 -19.40 7.33 1.59
C ARG A 325 -20.49 8.01 0.77
N THR A 326 -20.18 9.12 0.11
CA THR A 326 -21.16 9.86 -0.72
C THR A 326 -21.64 9.04 -1.91
N VAL A 327 -20.73 8.42 -2.68
CA VAL A 327 -21.08 7.63 -3.88
C VAL A 327 -21.87 6.38 -3.53
N LEU A 328 -21.53 5.73 -2.42
CA LEU A 328 -22.10 4.44 -2.04
C LEU A 328 -23.26 4.58 -1.03
N GLY A 329 -23.59 5.81 -0.63
CA GLY A 329 -24.60 6.14 0.40
C GLY A 329 -24.15 5.87 1.84
N ARG A 330 -23.08 5.10 2.02
CA ARG A 330 -22.46 4.72 3.30
C ARG A 330 -21.03 4.24 3.04
N LEU A 331 -20.15 4.36 4.03
CA LEU A 331 -18.81 3.81 3.92
C LEU A 331 -18.89 2.27 4.00
N PRO A 332 -18.37 1.53 3.00
CA PRO A 332 -18.35 0.08 3.06
C PRO A 332 -17.24 -0.42 3.97
N PRO A 333 -17.33 -1.68 4.45
CA PRO A 333 -16.16 -2.35 4.99
C PRO A 333 -15.01 -2.27 4.00
N LEU A 334 -13.80 -2.02 4.48
CA LEU A 334 -12.65 -1.78 3.61
C LEU A 334 -11.37 -2.32 4.22
N ASN A 335 -10.47 -2.74 3.33
CA ASN A 335 -9.08 -2.97 3.67
C ASN A 335 -8.24 -1.81 3.13
N LEU A 336 -7.33 -1.31 3.94
CA LEU A 336 -6.33 -0.32 3.57
C LEU A 336 -4.96 -0.88 3.93
N TRP A 337 -3.94 -0.65 3.10
CA TRP A 337 -2.56 -0.92 3.51
C TRP A 337 -1.56 0.01 2.84
N VAL A 338 -0.44 0.20 3.53
CA VAL A 338 0.74 0.86 2.99
C VAL A 338 1.59 -0.18 2.25
N ARG A 339 1.81 0.02 0.96
CA ARG A 339 2.78 -0.73 0.16
C ARG A 339 4.09 0.03 0.17
N THR A 340 5.02 -0.30 1.07
CA THR A 340 6.37 0.31 1.15
C THR A 340 7.46 -0.58 0.49
N ALA A 341 8.67 -0.06 0.29
CA ALA A 341 9.79 -0.83 -0.25
C ALA A 341 10.26 -1.92 0.72
N PRO A 342 10.39 -3.19 0.30
CA PRO A 342 11.05 -4.21 1.12
C PRO A 342 12.55 -3.93 1.26
N ARG A 343 13.21 -4.67 2.15
CA ARG A 343 14.68 -4.65 2.25
C ARG A 343 15.32 -4.98 0.90
N GLY A 344 16.37 -4.24 0.56
CA GLY A 344 17.14 -4.42 -0.67
C GLY A 344 16.40 -4.02 -1.96
N ALA A 345 15.26 -3.33 -1.87
CA ALA A 345 14.63 -2.74 -3.05
C ALA A 345 15.11 -1.31 -3.29
N GLU A 346 15.74 -1.07 -4.44
CA GLU A 346 16.32 0.23 -4.80
C GLU A 346 15.33 1.13 -5.55
N HIS A 347 14.54 0.56 -6.45
CA HIS A 347 13.67 1.33 -7.36
C HIS A 347 12.19 1.25 -7.02
N PHE A 348 11.82 0.54 -5.95
CA PHE A 348 10.44 0.44 -5.51
C PHE A 348 9.90 1.82 -5.13
N CYS A 349 8.59 2.04 -5.22
CA CYS A 349 7.97 3.27 -4.72
C CYS A 349 6.71 2.96 -3.92
N TRP A 350 6.50 3.69 -2.83
CA TRP A 350 5.39 3.46 -1.94
C TRP A 350 4.08 4.03 -2.46
N ARG A 351 2.99 3.41 -2.03
CA ARG A 351 1.61 3.89 -2.21
C ARG A 351 0.73 3.35 -1.07
N ILE A 352 -0.47 3.91 -0.94
CA ILE A 352 -1.54 3.33 -0.11
C ILE A 352 -2.58 2.74 -1.06
N ASP A 353 -2.94 1.48 -0.86
CA ASP A 353 -4.05 0.83 -1.56
C ASP A 353 -5.27 0.80 -0.64
N LEU A 354 -6.45 1.10 -1.18
CA LEU A 354 -7.75 0.96 -0.49
C LEU A 354 -8.68 0.07 -1.31
N LEU A 355 -9.25 -0.94 -0.67
CA LEU A 355 -10.13 -1.93 -1.29
C LEU A 355 -11.46 -2.01 -0.54
N PRO A 356 -12.50 -1.32 -1.03
CA PRO A 356 -13.87 -1.53 -0.58
C PRO A 356 -14.35 -2.97 -0.77
N ARG A 357 -14.97 -3.54 0.25
CA ARG A 357 -15.52 -4.92 0.26
C ARG A 357 -16.98 -4.91 -0.18
N LEU A 358 -17.19 -4.65 -1.46
CA LEU A 358 -18.53 -4.66 -2.09
C LEU A 358 -18.92 -6.04 -2.66
N THR A 359 -17.91 -6.90 -2.87
CA THR A 359 -18.07 -8.22 -3.46
C THR A 359 -17.21 -9.23 -2.70
N GLN A 360 -17.72 -10.45 -2.57
CA GLN A 360 -16.95 -11.56 -2.01
C GLN A 360 -16.05 -12.18 -3.08
N LEU A 361 -14.86 -12.63 -2.68
CA LEU A 361 -14.01 -13.44 -3.55
C LEU A 361 -14.66 -14.82 -3.72
N ALA A 362 -14.68 -15.33 -4.96
CA ALA A 362 -15.24 -16.63 -5.28
C ALA A 362 -14.15 -17.55 -5.85
N GLY A 363 -14.56 -18.74 -6.32
CA GLY A 363 -13.64 -19.77 -6.78
C GLY A 363 -12.71 -19.33 -7.93
N LEU A 364 -13.11 -18.35 -8.76
CA LEU A 364 -12.23 -17.82 -9.80
C LEU A 364 -11.05 -17.07 -9.18
N GLU A 365 -11.34 -16.11 -8.30
CA GLU A 365 -10.33 -15.27 -7.65
C GLU A 365 -9.45 -16.10 -6.73
N MET A 366 -10.07 -16.97 -5.93
CA MET A 366 -9.36 -17.83 -4.97
C MET A 366 -8.51 -18.90 -5.65
N GLY A 367 -9.01 -19.51 -6.74
CA GLY A 367 -8.34 -20.63 -7.41
C GLY A 367 -7.28 -20.21 -8.43
N THR A 368 -7.43 -19.03 -9.05
CA THR A 368 -6.54 -18.61 -10.16
C THR A 368 -5.73 -17.34 -9.89
N GLY A 369 -6.11 -16.55 -8.87
CA GLY A 369 -5.56 -15.22 -8.66
C GLY A 369 -5.99 -14.18 -9.70
N VAL A 370 -6.86 -14.54 -10.66
CA VAL A 370 -7.47 -13.58 -11.60
C VAL A 370 -8.63 -12.90 -10.89
N ASN A 371 -8.59 -11.57 -10.79
CA ASN A 371 -9.65 -10.79 -10.16
C ASN A 371 -10.82 -10.59 -11.14
N LEU A 372 -12.03 -10.42 -10.62
CA LEU A 372 -13.20 -10.01 -11.38
C LEU A 372 -13.74 -8.70 -10.81
N ASN A 373 -13.81 -7.68 -11.66
CA ASN A 373 -14.36 -6.39 -11.28
C ASN A 373 -15.58 -6.04 -12.15
N VAL A 374 -16.69 -5.76 -11.50
CA VAL A 374 -17.96 -5.41 -12.16
C VAL A 374 -18.15 -3.90 -12.32
N VAL A 375 -17.22 -3.08 -11.85
CA VAL A 375 -17.20 -1.63 -12.06
C VAL A 375 -15.90 -1.25 -12.75
N ALA A 376 -16.01 -0.73 -13.97
CA ALA A 376 -14.83 -0.23 -14.68
C ALA A 376 -14.17 0.92 -13.88
N PRO A 377 -12.84 0.93 -13.74
CA PRO A 377 -12.16 1.95 -12.92
C PRO A 377 -12.35 3.36 -13.46
N GLU A 378 -12.55 3.54 -14.78
CA GLU A 378 -12.90 4.84 -15.36
C GLU A 378 -14.24 5.36 -14.82
N ARG A 379 -15.23 4.46 -14.68
CA ARG A 379 -16.55 4.80 -14.14
C ARG A 379 -16.50 5.06 -12.64
N ALA A 380 -15.77 4.24 -11.89
CA ALA A 380 -15.56 4.46 -10.46
C ALA A 380 -14.91 5.84 -10.21
N ALA A 381 -13.86 6.15 -10.97
CA ALA A 381 -13.16 7.43 -10.84
C ALA A 381 -14.05 8.62 -11.21
N GLU A 382 -14.87 8.51 -12.27
CA GLU A 382 -15.85 9.53 -12.64
C GLU A 382 -16.83 9.81 -11.50
N GLN A 383 -17.46 8.78 -10.95
CA GLN A 383 -18.43 8.95 -9.85
C GLN A 383 -17.78 9.54 -8.60
N LEU A 384 -16.57 9.09 -8.25
CA LEU A 384 -15.84 9.60 -7.09
C LEU A 384 -15.39 11.05 -7.29
N ARG A 385 -15.02 11.46 -8.51
CA ARG A 385 -14.73 12.86 -8.85
C ARG A 385 -15.96 13.74 -8.67
N ASP A 386 -17.11 13.29 -9.18
CA ASP A 386 -18.35 14.06 -9.17
C ASP A 386 -18.97 14.21 -7.77
N ALA A 387 -18.58 13.34 -6.83
CA ALA A 387 -18.97 13.41 -5.42
C ALA A 387 -18.11 14.38 -4.57
N ALA A 388 -17.37 15.29 -5.22
CA ALA A 388 -16.47 16.28 -4.59
C ALA A 388 -17.19 17.28 -3.69
#